data_AF-X1VII1-F1
#
_entry.id   AF-X1VII1-F1
#
_cell.length_a   1.000
_cell.length_b   1.000
_cell.length_c   1.000
_cell.angle_alpha   90.00
_cell.angle_beta   90.00
_cell.angle_gamma   90.00
#
_symmetry.space_group_name_H-M   'P 1'
#
loop_
_entity.id
_entity.type
_entity.pdbx_description
1 polymer ?
#
loop_
_entity_poly.entity_id
_entity_poly.type
_entity_poly.pdbx_seq_one_letter_code
_entity_poly.pdbx_strand_id
1 'polypeptide(L)'
;RVERILSSETLVIADEEGAVAIAGVMGGADSEVLEVTTSILLEAASFNPASIHYTGRTLFLPSEACMRFERGIRPELTLPALKRATQLIMQLAGGEAAKGVIDVYPGKLDHEPILLSTSKVNRLLGVEFSLNQIVAALVSLGFDCKPNDSASAVWVTAPYWRSDIHQAVDLVEEVARVIGYDKIPMTMLSEPLPRQNPEPIVSLKQEVRRLLTGYGFQEVITYSLTGENMLNRLLLEPHPLKPEPIRLTNPMTAD
;
A
#
# COMPACT_ATOMS: atom_id res chain seq x y z
N ARG A 1 7.83 -23.62 -21.22
CA ARG A 1 8.76 -23.16 -20.16
C ARG A 1 9.40 -21.86 -20.63
N VAL A 2 9.55 -20.85 -19.78
CA VAL A 2 10.15 -19.54 -20.12
C VAL A 2 11.33 -19.32 -19.17
N GLU A 3 12.52 -19.13 -19.73
CA GLU A 3 13.72 -18.81 -18.95
C GLU A 3 13.66 -17.35 -18.47
N ARG A 4 14.13 -17.10 -17.24
CA ARG A 4 14.07 -15.80 -16.59
C ARG A 4 15.45 -15.43 -16.05
N ILE A 5 15.92 -14.23 -16.41
CA ILE A 5 17.18 -13.69 -15.89
C ILE A 5 16.87 -13.03 -14.54
N LEU A 6 17.47 -13.54 -13.48
CA LEU A 6 17.28 -13.04 -12.12
C LEU A 6 18.35 -11.99 -11.77
N SER A 7 17.98 -11.01 -10.95
CA SER A 7 18.91 -10.04 -10.37
C SER A 7 19.38 -10.48 -8.98
N SER A 8 20.45 -9.87 -8.45
CA SER A 8 20.92 -10.11 -7.08
C SER A 8 19.89 -9.79 -6.00
N GLU A 9 18.91 -8.93 -6.31
CA GLU A 9 17.83 -8.52 -5.42
C GLU A 9 16.63 -9.48 -5.45
N THR A 10 16.65 -10.47 -6.33
CA THR A 10 15.54 -11.43 -6.47
C THR A 10 15.66 -12.52 -5.42
N LEU A 11 14.70 -12.57 -4.49
CA LEU A 11 14.61 -13.63 -3.51
C LEU A 11 14.17 -14.93 -4.20
N VAL A 12 14.92 -16.00 -3.97
CA VAL A 12 14.62 -17.34 -4.48
C VAL A 12 14.46 -18.33 -3.35
N ILE A 13 13.69 -19.37 -3.62
CA ILE A 13 13.66 -20.60 -2.83
C ILE A 13 14.55 -21.58 -3.56
N ALA A 14 15.49 -22.19 -2.86
CA ALA A 14 16.52 -23.02 -3.47
C ALA A 14 16.77 -24.29 -2.66
N ASP A 15 17.15 -25.35 -3.37
CA ASP A 15 17.69 -26.58 -2.81
C ASP A 15 19.22 -26.65 -3.07
N GLU A 16 19.81 -27.84 -2.97
CA GLU A 16 21.24 -28.05 -3.20
C GLU A 16 21.66 -27.89 -4.68
N GLU A 17 20.72 -28.08 -5.61
CA GLU A 17 20.99 -28.03 -7.07
C GLU A 17 20.74 -26.63 -7.64
N GLY A 18 19.80 -25.87 -7.07
CA GLY A 18 19.58 -24.49 -7.46
C GLY A 18 18.24 -23.90 -7.03
N ALA A 19 17.82 -22.82 -7.71
CA ALA A 19 16.56 -22.15 -7.43
C ALA A 19 15.36 -22.96 -7.95
N VAL A 20 14.44 -23.29 -7.04
CA VAL A 20 13.21 -24.04 -7.33
C VAL A 20 11.98 -23.14 -7.46
N ALA A 21 12.03 -21.89 -6.99
CA ALA A 21 10.96 -20.91 -7.16
C ALA A 21 11.47 -19.47 -7.02
N ILE A 22 10.77 -18.53 -7.64
CA ILE A 22 10.88 -17.11 -7.34
C ILE A 22 9.94 -16.85 -6.16
N ALA A 23 10.53 -16.60 -4.99
CA ALA A 23 9.83 -16.53 -3.72
C ALA A 23 8.66 -15.54 -3.80
N GLY A 24 7.46 -15.99 -3.44
CA GLY A 24 6.24 -15.16 -3.44
C GLY A 24 5.72 -14.70 -4.80
N VAL A 25 6.35 -15.10 -5.92
CA VAL A 25 5.95 -14.69 -7.27
C VAL A 25 5.47 -15.88 -8.09
N MET A 26 6.32 -16.89 -8.29
CA MET A 26 6.03 -18.02 -9.17
C MET A 26 6.92 -19.23 -8.85
N GLY A 27 6.33 -20.43 -8.82
CA GLY A 27 7.06 -21.70 -8.70
C GLY A 27 7.88 -22.02 -9.96
N GLY A 28 8.96 -22.77 -9.78
CA GLY A 28 9.74 -23.31 -10.89
C GLY A 28 9.08 -24.53 -11.53
N ALA A 29 9.46 -24.82 -12.77
CA ALA A 29 8.89 -25.95 -13.52
C ALA A 29 9.38 -27.32 -13.02
N ASP A 30 10.48 -27.36 -12.27
CA ASP A 30 11.09 -28.61 -11.81
C ASP A 30 10.50 -29.06 -10.46
N SER A 31 9.85 -28.17 -9.72
CA SER A 31 9.14 -28.44 -8.46
C SER A 31 7.61 -28.38 -8.59
N GLU A 32 7.09 -28.25 -9.82
CA GLU A 32 5.66 -28.14 -10.11
C GLU A 32 4.92 -29.47 -9.83
N VAL A 33 3.72 -29.36 -9.26
CA VAL A 33 2.82 -30.51 -9.06
C VAL A 33 2.21 -30.91 -10.40
N LEU A 34 2.54 -32.11 -10.87
CA LEU A 34 1.99 -32.74 -12.08
C LEU A 34 0.94 -33.80 -11.74
N GLU A 35 0.22 -34.32 -12.74
CA GLU A 35 -0.79 -35.38 -12.57
C GLU A 35 -0.26 -36.65 -11.91
N VAL A 36 1.03 -36.95 -12.10
CA VAL A 36 1.71 -38.12 -11.53
C VAL A 36 2.19 -37.92 -10.08
N THR A 37 2.01 -36.72 -9.52
CA THR A 37 2.53 -36.37 -8.20
C THR A 37 1.74 -37.09 -7.11
N THR A 38 2.45 -37.81 -6.25
CA THR A 38 1.85 -38.56 -5.14
C THR A 38 2.23 -38.00 -3.77
N SER A 39 3.29 -37.21 -3.70
CA SER A 39 3.81 -36.60 -2.48
C SER A 39 4.07 -35.12 -2.73
N ILE A 40 3.60 -34.27 -1.82
CA ILE A 40 3.75 -32.81 -1.92
C ILE A 40 4.37 -32.25 -0.65
N LEU A 41 5.22 -31.24 -0.82
CA LEU A 41 5.66 -30.36 0.27
C LEU A 41 4.84 -29.07 0.15
N LEU A 42 4.12 -28.70 1.22
CA LEU A 42 3.34 -27.47 1.24
C LEU A 42 4.15 -26.33 1.85
N GLU A 43 4.35 -25.27 1.08
CA GLU A 43 4.95 -24.03 1.54
C GLU A 43 3.87 -23.04 1.99
N ALA A 44 4.07 -22.44 3.16
CA ALA A 44 3.34 -21.27 3.61
C ALA A 44 4.35 -20.26 4.18
N ALA A 45 4.64 -19.23 3.41
CA ALA A 45 5.66 -18.24 3.72
C ALA A 45 5.09 -16.82 3.78
N SER A 46 5.86 -15.91 4.38
CA SER A 46 5.64 -14.46 4.31
C SER A 46 6.95 -13.83 3.82
N PHE A 47 6.85 -12.99 2.80
CA PHE A 47 7.99 -12.36 2.15
C PHE A 47 7.95 -10.85 2.32
N ASN A 48 9.11 -10.20 2.13
CA ASN A 48 9.19 -8.75 2.16
C ASN A 48 8.35 -8.14 1.01
N PRO A 49 7.34 -7.30 1.30
CA PRO A 49 6.44 -6.78 0.27
C PRO A 49 7.14 -5.96 -0.81
N ALA A 50 8.19 -5.20 -0.45
CA ALA A 50 8.94 -4.39 -1.39
C ALA A 50 9.76 -5.26 -2.35
N SER A 51 10.42 -6.29 -1.83
CA SER A 51 11.16 -7.26 -2.66
C SER A 51 10.22 -7.92 -3.69
N ILE A 52 9.05 -8.39 -3.25
CA ILE A 52 8.06 -8.97 -4.16
C ILE A 52 7.58 -7.97 -5.21
N HIS A 53 7.29 -6.73 -4.82
CA HIS A 53 6.87 -5.68 -5.75
C HIS A 53 7.91 -5.43 -6.85
N TYR A 54 9.18 -5.28 -6.48
CA TYR A 54 10.24 -5.07 -7.45
C TYR A 54 10.44 -6.29 -8.35
N THR A 55 10.53 -7.49 -7.78
CA THR A 55 10.73 -8.72 -8.55
C THR A 55 9.56 -8.97 -9.52
N GLY A 56 8.31 -8.85 -9.07
CA GLY A 56 7.12 -9.03 -9.89
C GLY A 56 7.05 -8.04 -11.06
N ARG A 57 7.39 -6.77 -10.83
CA ARG A 57 7.42 -5.74 -11.88
C ARG A 57 8.57 -5.93 -12.85
N THR A 58 9.79 -6.18 -12.35
CA THR A 58 10.97 -6.38 -13.20
C THR A 58 10.84 -7.60 -14.11
N LEU A 59 10.21 -8.67 -13.61
CA LEU A 59 10.00 -9.90 -14.39
C LEU A 59 8.69 -9.91 -15.18
N PHE A 60 7.85 -8.88 -15.04
CA PHE A 60 6.52 -8.79 -15.64
C PHE A 60 5.62 -9.99 -15.30
N LEU A 61 5.57 -10.35 -14.01
CA LEU A 61 4.84 -11.50 -13.47
C LEU A 61 3.86 -11.10 -12.36
N PRO A 62 2.75 -10.40 -12.68
CA PRO A 62 1.75 -10.01 -11.68
C PRO A 62 0.82 -11.19 -11.33
N SER A 63 1.33 -12.15 -10.56
CA SER A 63 0.52 -13.29 -10.10
C SER A 63 -0.40 -12.89 -8.93
N GLU A 64 -1.44 -13.70 -8.70
CA GLU A 64 -2.32 -13.57 -7.53
C GLU A 64 -1.53 -13.62 -6.20
N ALA A 65 -0.46 -14.42 -6.15
CA ALA A 65 0.46 -14.47 -5.01
C ALA A 65 1.22 -13.15 -4.84
N CYS A 66 1.82 -12.66 -5.93
CA CYS A 66 2.55 -11.38 -5.96
C CYS A 66 1.68 -10.24 -5.42
N MET A 67 0.45 -10.09 -5.96
CA MET A 67 -0.48 -9.04 -5.53
C MET A 67 -0.84 -9.09 -4.04
N ARG A 68 -0.90 -10.28 -3.45
CA ARG A 68 -1.21 -10.44 -2.01
C ARG A 68 0.02 -10.14 -1.16
N PHE A 69 1.18 -10.65 -1.52
CA PHE A 69 2.42 -10.40 -0.78
C PHE A 69 2.85 -8.93 -0.81
N GLU A 70 2.64 -8.23 -1.93
CA GLU A 70 2.90 -6.79 -2.05
C GLU A 70 2.08 -5.94 -1.04
N ARG A 71 0.94 -6.45 -0.56
CA ARG A 71 0.09 -5.75 0.42
C ARG A 71 0.48 -6.04 1.88
N GLY A 72 1.52 -6.84 2.12
CA GLY A 72 1.96 -7.18 3.47
C GLY A 72 1.05 -8.16 4.18
N ILE A 73 1.26 -9.46 3.91
CA ILE A 73 0.60 -10.54 4.64
C ILE A 73 1.34 -10.78 5.95
N ARG A 74 0.61 -10.69 7.06
CA ARG A 74 1.12 -10.98 8.40
C ARG A 74 1.66 -12.42 8.51
N PRO A 75 2.88 -12.64 9.03
CA PRO A 75 3.47 -13.98 9.15
C PRO A 75 2.62 -14.94 10.00
N GLU A 76 1.83 -14.45 10.93
CA GLU A 76 0.95 -15.27 11.78
C GLU A 76 -0.14 -16.00 10.99
N LEU A 77 -0.41 -15.60 9.74
CA LEU A 77 -1.33 -16.28 8.85
C LEU A 77 -0.75 -17.58 8.25
N THR A 78 0.57 -17.76 8.24
CA THR A 78 1.22 -18.90 7.55
C THR A 78 0.77 -20.24 8.13
N LEU A 79 0.85 -20.40 9.46
CA LEU A 79 0.55 -21.66 10.12
C LEU A 79 -0.94 -22.04 10.07
N PRO A 80 -1.91 -21.13 10.33
CA PRO A 80 -3.32 -21.40 10.11
C PRO A 80 -3.65 -21.76 8.66
N ALA A 81 -3.07 -21.04 7.68
CA ALA A 81 -3.28 -21.30 6.27
C ALA A 81 -2.72 -22.67 5.84
N LEU A 82 -1.52 -23.01 6.29
CA LEU A 82 -0.87 -24.31 6.03
C LEU A 82 -1.72 -25.47 6.55
N LYS A 83 -2.19 -25.37 7.80
CA LYS A 83 -3.06 -26.39 8.42
C LYS A 83 -4.38 -26.53 7.65
N ARG A 84 -4.99 -25.41 7.24
CA ARG A 84 -6.24 -25.42 6.49
C ARG A 84 -6.06 -26.02 5.09
N ALA A 85 -4.99 -25.67 4.39
CA ALA A 85 -4.65 -26.23 3.09
C ALA A 85 -4.41 -27.75 3.19
N THR A 86 -3.61 -28.19 4.17
CA THR A 86 -3.35 -29.61 4.44
C THR A 86 -4.65 -30.38 4.67
N GLN A 87 -5.53 -29.84 5.53
CA GLN A 87 -6.84 -30.44 5.80
C GLN A 87 -7.69 -30.59 4.53
N LEU A 88 -7.74 -29.54 3.69
CA LEU A 88 -8.51 -29.56 2.45
C LEU A 88 -7.95 -30.58 1.45
N ILE A 89 -6.63 -30.69 1.32
CA ILE A 89 -6.00 -31.68 0.44
C ILE A 89 -6.35 -33.09 0.89
N MET A 90 -6.24 -33.39 2.19
CA MET A 90 -6.63 -34.71 2.73
C MET A 90 -8.11 -35.02 2.46
N GLN A 91 -9.00 -34.02 2.57
CA GLN A 91 -10.44 -34.20 2.35
C GLN A 91 -10.81 -34.40 0.87
N LEU A 92 -10.12 -33.71 -0.03
CA LEU A 92 -10.50 -33.62 -1.44
C LEU A 92 -9.71 -34.57 -2.35
N ALA A 93 -8.40 -34.69 -2.13
CA ALA A 93 -7.50 -35.52 -2.92
C ALA A 93 -7.16 -36.85 -2.23
N GLY A 94 -7.49 -37.00 -0.95
CA GLY A 94 -7.03 -38.12 -0.13
C GLY A 94 -5.56 -37.96 0.28
N GLY A 95 -5.00 -38.99 0.88
CA GLY A 95 -3.62 -39.00 1.39
C GLY A 95 -3.51 -38.76 2.89
N GLU A 96 -2.28 -38.80 3.40
CA GLU A 96 -1.95 -38.71 4.81
C GLU A 96 -1.01 -37.53 5.08
N ALA A 97 -1.35 -36.70 6.07
CA ALA A 97 -0.46 -35.64 6.51
C ALA A 97 0.72 -36.23 7.30
N ALA A 98 1.93 -35.83 6.94
CA ALA A 98 3.12 -36.12 7.73
C ALA A 98 3.02 -35.53 9.13
N LYS A 99 3.72 -36.14 10.09
CA LYS A 99 3.77 -35.64 11.48
C LYS A 99 4.74 -34.47 11.58
N GLY A 100 4.27 -33.37 12.17
CA GLY A 100 5.09 -32.19 12.46
C GLY A 100 4.97 -31.10 11.39
N VAL A 101 5.51 -29.93 11.72
CA VAL A 101 5.62 -28.77 10.84
C VAL A 101 6.99 -28.15 11.07
N ILE A 102 7.66 -27.77 9.99
CA ILE A 102 8.88 -26.97 10.06
C ILE A 102 8.44 -25.50 10.00
N ASP A 103 8.63 -24.77 11.09
CA ASP A 103 8.28 -23.35 11.21
C ASP A 103 9.53 -22.54 11.57
N VAL A 104 10.06 -21.82 10.58
CA VAL A 104 11.26 -20.99 10.73
C VAL A 104 10.85 -19.52 10.78
N TYR A 105 10.74 -18.98 11.99
CA TYR A 105 10.31 -17.60 12.24
C TYR A 105 11.37 -16.80 13.04
N PRO A 106 12.50 -16.43 12.40
CA PRO A 106 13.52 -15.62 13.04
C PRO A 106 12.97 -14.23 13.36
N GLY A 107 13.25 -13.72 14.56
CA GLY A 107 12.83 -12.38 14.96
C GLY A 107 11.32 -12.22 15.15
N LYS A 108 10.62 -13.28 15.58
CA LYS A 108 9.20 -13.20 15.96
C LYS A 108 8.99 -12.06 16.96
N LEU A 109 8.10 -11.14 16.62
CA LEU A 109 7.72 -10.00 17.46
C LEU A 109 6.31 -10.25 18.01
N ASP A 110 6.13 -10.01 19.31
CA ASP A 110 4.80 -9.92 19.89
C ASP A 110 4.23 -8.52 19.63
N HIS A 111 2.93 -8.44 19.35
CA HIS A 111 2.27 -7.16 19.12
C HIS A 111 1.98 -6.48 20.44
N GLU A 112 2.61 -5.33 20.65
CA GLU A 112 2.34 -4.51 21.82
C GLU A 112 0.92 -3.91 21.73
N PRO A 113 0.13 -3.97 22.81
CA PRO A 113 -1.15 -3.29 22.86
C PRO A 113 -0.99 -1.78 22.68
N ILE A 114 -1.90 -1.16 21.92
CA ILE A 114 -1.93 0.28 21.68
C ILE A 114 -2.87 0.93 22.70
N LEU A 115 -2.37 1.93 23.42
CA LEU A 115 -3.21 2.71 24.32
C LEU A 115 -4.07 3.70 23.53
N LEU A 116 -5.39 3.61 23.70
CA LEU A 116 -6.36 4.52 23.11
C LEU A 116 -7.18 5.21 24.20
N SER A 117 -7.13 6.54 24.24
CA SER A 117 -7.95 7.35 25.16
C SER A 117 -9.14 7.98 24.45
N THR A 118 -10.26 8.14 25.17
CA THR A 118 -11.44 8.87 24.66
C THR A 118 -11.09 10.30 24.24
N SER A 119 -10.21 10.97 25.02
CA SER A 119 -9.73 12.31 24.70
C SER A 119 -9.01 12.40 23.35
N LYS A 120 -8.25 11.37 22.96
CA LYS A 120 -7.54 11.35 21.68
C LYS A 120 -8.49 11.15 20.51
N VAL A 121 -9.47 10.27 20.66
CA VAL A 121 -10.55 10.06 19.69
C VAL A 121 -11.32 11.37 19.47
N ASN A 122 -11.82 11.96 20.56
CA ASN A 122 -12.65 13.17 20.50
C ASN A 122 -11.89 14.37 19.91
N ARG A 123 -10.60 14.52 20.26
CA ARG A 123 -9.76 15.60 19.73
C ARG A 123 -9.53 15.49 18.21
N LEU A 124 -9.37 14.28 17.70
CA LEU A 124 -9.11 14.06 16.27
C LEU A 124 -10.38 14.10 15.43
N LEU A 125 -11.48 13.55 15.95
CA LEU A 125 -12.74 13.47 15.21
C LEU A 125 -13.64 14.68 15.42
N GLY A 126 -13.42 15.50 16.45
CA GLY A 126 -14.28 16.66 16.74
C GLY A 126 -15.68 16.28 17.22
N VAL A 127 -15.88 15.05 17.70
CA VAL A 127 -17.15 14.54 18.23
C VAL A 127 -16.88 13.74 19.50
N GLU A 128 -17.80 13.82 20.46
CA GLU A 128 -17.68 13.08 21.72
C GLU A 128 -18.20 11.66 21.57
N PHE A 129 -17.29 10.68 21.68
CA PHE A 129 -17.66 9.27 21.83
C PHE A 129 -17.33 8.77 23.23
N SER A 130 -18.27 8.03 23.81
CA SER A 130 -18.04 7.32 25.08
C SER A 130 -17.07 6.15 24.89
N LEU A 131 -16.37 5.78 25.96
CA LEU A 131 -15.46 4.62 25.92
C LEU A 131 -16.19 3.34 25.49
N ASN A 132 -17.44 3.17 25.91
CA ASN A 132 -18.26 2.02 25.53
C ASN A 132 -18.53 1.96 24.02
N GLN A 133 -18.80 3.10 23.37
CA GLN A 133 -18.99 3.15 21.92
C GLN A 133 -17.69 2.81 21.17
N ILE A 134 -16.56 3.34 21.64
CA ILE A 134 -15.23 3.08 21.07
C ILE A 134 -14.89 1.59 21.15
N VAL A 135 -15.04 0.99 22.34
CA VAL A 135 -14.76 -0.43 22.56
C VAL A 135 -15.71 -1.32 21.76
N ALA A 136 -17.01 -1.01 21.72
CA ALA A 136 -17.97 -1.77 20.93
C ALA A 136 -17.62 -1.78 19.43
N ALA A 137 -17.23 -0.62 18.88
CA ALA A 137 -16.80 -0.51 17.49
C ALA A 137 -15.57 -1.39 17.21
N LEU A 138 -14.53 -1.30 18.04
CA LEU A 138 -13.30 -2.06 17.86
C LEU A 138 -13.50 -3.58 18.06
N VAL A 139 -14.27 -3.99 19.07
CA VAL A 139 -14.58 -5.40 19.32
C VAL A 139 -15.38 -6.01 18.15
N SER A 140 -16.28 -5.25 17.53
CA SER A 140 -17.03 -5.72 16.34
C SER A 140 -16.13 -6.06 15.14
N LEU A 141 -14.93 -5.47 15.09
CA LEU A 141 -13.91 -5.72 14.08
C LEU A 141 -12.89 -6.81 14.50
N GLY A 142 -13.06 -7.40 15.68
CA GLY A 142 -12.20 -8.45 16.21
C GLY A 142 -10.96 -7.99 16.97
N PHE A 143 -10.91 -6.71 17.39
CA PHE A 143 -9.84 -6.23 18.28
C PHE A 143 -10.05 -6.72 19.71
N ASP A 144 -8.96 -7.13 20.36
CA ASP A 144 -8.97 -7.42 21.80
C ASP A 144 -8.81 -6.10 22.57
N CYS A 145 -9.74 -5.82 23.49
CA CYS A 145 -9.82 -4.56 24.21
C CYS A 145 -9.77 -4.84 25.72
N LYS A 146 -8.67 -4.46 26.36
CA LYS A 146 -8.47 -4.63 27.80
C LYS A 146 -8.59 -3.31 28.55
N PRO A 147 -9.24 -3.30 29.74
CA PRO A 147 -9.36 -2.08 30.52
C PRO A 147 -7.98 -1.53 30.89
N ASN A 148 -7.88 -0.21 30.97
CA ASN A 148 -6.74 0.48 31.55
C ASN A 148 -7.09 0.97 32.97
N ASP A 149 -6.08 1.31 33.77
CA ASP A 149 -6.28 1.85 35.14
C ASP A 149 -7.10 3.16 35.13
N SER A 150 -7.04 3.91 34.02
CA SER A 150 -7.90 5.06 33.79
C SER A 150 -9.23 4.65 33.15
N ALA A 151 -10.34 5.11 33.73
CA ALA A 151 -11.69 4.93 33.20
C ALA A 151 -11.94 5.60 31.83
N SER A 152 -10.99 6.36 31.31
CA SER A 152 -11.08 7.07 30.03
C SER A 152 -10.15 6.51 28.93
N ALA A 153 -9.60 5.30 29.12
CA ALA A 153 -8.68 4.68 28.18
C ALA A 153 -8.82 3.15 28.13
N VAL A 154 -8.37 2.56 27.03
CA VAL A 154 -8.38 1.12 26.77
C VAL A 154 -7.08 0.69 26.09
N TRP A 155 -6.57 -0.48 26.45
CA TRP A 155 -5.49 -1.15 25.73
C TRP A 155 -6.08 -2.00 24.62
N VAL A 156 -5.64 -1.76 23.38
CA VAL A 156 -6.21 -2.40 22.19
C VAL A 156 -5.13 -3.22 21.49
N THR A 157 -5.37 -4.50 21.30
CA THR A 157 -4.52 -5.38 20.52
C THR A 157 -5.21 -5.69 19.20
N ALA A 158 -4.55 -5.34 18.09
CA ALA A 158 -5.05 -5.62 16.75
C ALA A 158 -5.03 -7.13 16.46
N PRO A 159 -6.06 -7.67 15.77
CA PRO A 159 -6.01 -9.05 15.34
C PRO A 159 -4.94 -9.24 14.27
N TYR A 160 -4.39 -10.45 14.20
CA TYR A 160 -3.23 -10.75 13.35
C TYR A 160 -3.48 -10.59 11.84
N TRP A 161 -4.72 -10.44 11.36
CA TRP A 161 -4.99 -10.16 9.95
C TRP A 161 -4.98 -8.66 9.59
N ARG A 162 -4.84 -7.77 10.58
CA ARG A 162 -4.81 -6.31 10.39
C ARG A 162 -3.40 -5.77 10.32
N SER A 163 -2.70 -5.98 9.21
CA SER A 163 -1.33 -5.50 8.97
C SER A 163 -1.16 -3.99 8.96
N ASP A 164 -2.25 -3.24 8.91
CA ASP A 164 -2.32 -1.79 8.79
C ASP A 164 -2.37 -1.05 10.14
N ILE A 165 -2.61 -1.74 11.26
CA ILE A 165 -2.73 -1.12 12.58
C ILE A 165 -1.41 -1.14 13.33
N HIS A 166 -0.88 0.05 13.61
CA HIS A 166 0.40 0.27 14.30
C HIS A 166 0.35 1.32 15.40
N GLN A 167 -0.62 2.23 15.36
CA GLN A 167 -0.69 3.37 16.26
C GLN A 167 -2.13 3.76 16.58
N ALA A 168 -2.29 4.60 17.60
CA ALA A 168 -3.61 4.99 18.09
C ALA A 168 -4.47 5.71 17.04
N VAL A 169 -3.88 6.39 16.05
CA VAL A 169 -4.66 7.09 15.02
C VAL A 169 -5.29 6.12 14.02
N ASP A 170 -4.67 4.96 13.78
CA ASP A 170 -5.25 3.92 12.92
C ASP A 170 -6.50 3.32 13.59
N LEU A 171 -6.46 3.19 14.93
CA LEU A 171 -7.64 2.81 15.72
C LEU A 171 -8.74 3.88 15.69
N VAL A 172 -8.36 5.17 15.70
CA VAL A 172 -9.31 6.29 15.61
C VAL A 172 -10.05 6.26 14.27
N GLU A 173 -9.35 5.97 13.18
CA GLU A 173 -9.97 5.78 11.86
C GLU A 173 -10.99 4.63 11.91
N GLU A 174 -10.63 3.49 12.50
CA GLU A 174 -11.55 2.35 12.62
C GLU A 174 -12.80 2.68 13.43
N VAL A 175 -12.66 3.42 14.52
CA VAL A 175 -13.79 3.93 15.30
C VAL A 175 -14.68 4.83 14.45
N ALA A 176 -14.09 5.81 13.76
CA ALA A 176 -14.83 6.74 12.92
C ALA A 176 -15.57 6.01 11.79
N ARG A 177 -14.92 5.05 11.13
CA ARG A 177 -15.45 4.29 10.00
C ARG A 177 -16.63 3.41 10.40
N VAL A 178 -16.54 2.75 11.57
CA VAL A 178 -17.59 1.86 12.06
C VAL A 178 -18.79 2.64 12.61
N ILE A 179 -18.55 3.73 13.34
CA ILE A 179 -19.64 4.55 13.88
C ILE A 179 -20.31 5.36 12.76
N GLY A 180 -19.55 5.78 11.76
CA GLY A 180 -20.02 6.50 10.58
C GLY A 180 -19.43 7.90 10.48
N TYR A 181 -18.84 8.23 9.32
CA TYR A 181 -18.31 9.57 9.06
C TYR A 181 -19.41 10.64 9.00
N ASP A 182 -20.67 10.23 8.76
CA ASP A 182 -21.84 11.11 8.81
C ASP A 182 -22.11 11.68 10.21
N LYS A 183 -21.54 11.06 11.26
CA LYS A 183 -21.64 11.54 12.65
C LYS A 183 -20.63 12.61 13.00
N ILE A 184 -19.62 12.82 12.15
CA ILE A 184 -18.60 13.85 12.37
C ILE A 184 -19.16 15.20 11.89
N PRO A 185 -19.30 16.20 12.79
CA PRO A 185 -19.88 17.48 12.42
C PRO A 185 -18.94 18.25 11.48
N MET A 186 -19.52 18.90 10.47
CA MET A 186 -18.79 19.89 9.67
C MET A 186 -18.66 21.18 10.48
N THR A 187 -17.44 21.52 10.89
CA THR A 187 -17.15 22.75 11.63
C THR A 187 -16.17 23.62 10.86
N MET A 188 -16.29 24.94 11.02
CA MET A 188 -15.24 25.87 10.59
C MET A 188 -14.04 25.77 11.53
N LEU A 189 -12.86 26.16 11.03
CA LEU A 189 -11.71 26.36 11.90
C LEU A 189 -12.05 27.41 12.98
N SER A 190 -11.57 27.19 14.20
CA SER A 190 -11.82 28.09 15.34
C SER A 190 -11.13 29.44 15.20
N GLU A 191 -10.05 29.49 14.41
CA GLU A 191 -9.29 30.70 14.17
C GLU A 191 -9.77 31.44 12.91
N PRO A 192 -9.78 32.79 12.94
CA PRO A 192 -10.07 33.57 11.74
C PRO A 192 -9.03 33.28 10.67
N LEU A 193 -9.46 33.30 9.40
CA LEU A 193 -8.53 33.19 8.29
C LEU A 193 -7.48 34.31 8.37
N PRO A 194 -6.20 34.00 8.11
CA PRO A 194 -5.17 35.03 8.04
C PRO A 194 -5.54 36.05 6.97
N ARG A 195 -5.08 37.29 7.13
CA ARG A 195 -5.29 38.34 6.11
C ARG A 195 -4.71 37.85 4.78
N GLN A 196 -5.53 37.90 3.74
CA GLN A 196 -5.06 37.65 2.38
C GLN A 196 -4.12 38.80 1.99
N ASN A 197 -2.87 38.46 1.70
CA ASN A 197 -1.95 39.40 1.05
C ASN A 197 -2.24 39.37 -0.45
N PRO A 198 -2.68 40.49 -1.05
CA PRO A 198 -2.92 40.52 -2.48
C PRO A 198 -1.60 40.29 -3.21
N GLU A 199 -1.60 39.36 -4.16
CA GLU A 199 -0.48 39.16 -5.09
C GLU A 199 -0.72 40.00 -6.34
N PRO A 200 0.00 41.12 -6.55
CA PRO A 200 -0.28 42.03 -7.67
C PRO A 200 -0.20 41.33 -9.04
N ILE A 201 0.69 40.33 -9.17
CA ILE A 201 0.86 39.56 -10.40
C ILE A 201 -0.40 38.75 -10.76
N VAL A 202 -1.17 38.27 -9.77
CA VAL A 202 -2.42 37.54 -10.02
C VAL A 202 -3.48 38.49 -10.56
N SER A 203 -3.62 39.66 -9.93
CA SER A 203 -4.55 40.70 -10.39
C SER A 203 -4.21 41.16 -11.81
N LEU A 204 -2.93 41.41 -12.09
CA LEU A 204 -2.46 41.80 -13.42
C LEU A 204 -2.77 40.74 -14.48
N LYS A 205 -2.50 39.46 -14.19
CA LYS A 205 -2.84 38.34 -15.09
C LYS A 205 -4.33 38.29 -15.40
N GLN A 206 -5.19 38.47 -14.40
CA GLN A 206 -6.65 38.51 -14.58
C GLN A 206 -7.09 39.68 -15.46
N GLU A 207 -6.50 40.85 -15.26
CA GLU A 207 -6.80 42.04 -16.07
C GLU A 207 -6.37 41.86 -17.54
N VAL A 208 -5.15 41.39 -17.77
CA VAL A 208 -4.63 41.11 -19.12
C VAL A 208 -5.51 40.08 -19.83
N ARG A 209 -5.88 38.98 -19.14
CA ARG A 209 -6.80 37.98 -19.69
C ARG A 209 -8.11 38.62 -20.12
N ARG A 210 -8.75 39.41 -19.24
CA ARG A 210 -10.02 40.08 -19.53
C ARG A 210 -9.91 40.99 -20.75
N LEU A 211 -8.84 41.78 -20.84
CA LEU A 211 -8.61 42.68 -21.99
C LEU A 211 -8.45 41.89 -23.30
N LEU A 212 -7.58 40.87 -23.33
CA LEU A 212 -7.36 40.05 -24.52
C LEU A 212 -8.64 39.35 -24.97
N THR A 213 -9.42 38.80 -24.04
CA THR A 213 -10.73 38.20 -24.38
C THR A 213 -11.72 39.24 -24.93
N GLY A 214 -11.68 40.48 -24.43
CA GLY A 214 -12.50 41.58 -24.94
C GLY A 214 -12.15 42.01 -26.36
N TYR A 215 -10.91 41.80 -26.80
CA TYR A 215 -10.45 42.02 -28.17
C TYR A 215 -10.70 40.81 -29.10
N GLY A 216 -11.36 39.75 -28.62
CA GLY A 216 -11.69 38.57 -29.43
C GLY A 216 -10.62 37.48 -29.44
N PHE A 217 -9.59 37.56 -28.60
CA PHE A 217 -8.65 36.45 -28.40
C PHE A 217 -9.31 35.32 -27.60
N GLN A 218 -8.95 34.08 -27.94
CA GLN A 218 -9.34 32.89 -27.20
C GLN A 218 -8.15 32.39 -26.37
N GLU A 219 -8.34 32.25 -25.06
CA GLU A 219 -7.32 31.65 -24.20
C GLU A 219 -7.24 30.13 -24.48
N VAL A 220 -6.01 29.64 -24.63
CA VAL A 220 -5.71 28.22 -24.81
C VAL A 220 -4.73 27.77 -23.75
N ILE A 221 -4.92 26.56 -23.25
CA ILE A 221 -3.96 25.89 -22.37
C ILE A 221 -3.15 24.94 -23.26
N THR A 222 -1.86 25.25 -23.44
CA THR A 222 -0.95 24.44 -24.26
C THR A 222 -0.21 23.41 -23.43
N TYR A 223 0.36 22.40 -24.08
CA TYR A 223 1.25 21.45 -23.42
C TYR A 223 2.56 22.13 -23.00
N SER A 224 2.98 21.87 -21.76
CA SER A 224 4.29 22.33 -21.26
C SER A 224 5.45 21.52 -21.84
N LEU A 225 5.20 20.27 -22.24
CA LEU A 225 6.16 19.40 -22.90
C LEU A 225 6.11 19.61 -24.41
N THR A 226 7.29 19.71 -25.02
CA THR A 226 7.44 19.89 -26.46
C THR A 226 8.76 19.27 -26.90
N GLY A 227 8.86 18.90 -28.17
CA GLY A 227 10.07 18.36 -28.76
C GLY A 227 11.13 19.44 -28.96
N GLU A 228 12.41 19.06 -28.87
CA GLU A 228 13.53 19.98 -29.12
C GLU A 228 13.48 20.58 -30.53
N ASN A 229 12.99 19.80 -31.50
CA ASN A 229 12.78 20.27 -32.86
C ASN A 229 11.80 21.45 -32.94
N MET A 230 10.74 21.45 -32.11
CA MET A 230 9.77 22.55 -32.08
C MET A 230 10.37 23.78 -31.40
N LEU A 231 11.16 23.60 -30.34
CA LEU A 231 11.89 24.71 -29.69
C LEU A 231 12.88 25.36 -30.64
N ASN A 232 13.62 24.58 -31.43
CA ASN A 232 14.58 25.10 -32.41
C ASN A 232 13.92 25.93 -33.52
N ARG A 233 12.64 25.68 -33.85
CA ARG A 233 11.88 26.51 -34.82
C ARG A 233 11.60 27.92 -34.32
N LEU A 234 11.68 28.17 -33.01
CA LEU A 234 11.48 29.50 -32.44
C LEU A 234 12.75 30.37 -32.52
N LEU A 235 13.91 29.76 -32.84
CA LEU A 235 15.17 30.47 -32.99
C LEU A 235 15.33 30.98 -34.43
N LEU A 236 15.67 32.26 -34.56
CA LEU A 236 15.93 32.89 -35.87
C LEU A 236 17.24 32.38 -36.51
N GLU A 237 18.21 31.98 -35.69
CA GLU A 237 19.50 31.43 -36.12
C GLU A 237 19.90 30.23 -35.24
N PRO A 238 20.65 29.25 -35.77
CA PRO A 238 21.04 28.05 -35.02
C PRO A 238 22.00 28.41 -33.88
N HIS A 239 21.42 28.59 -32.70
CA HIS A 239 22.10 28.85 -31.43
C HIS A 239 21.64 27.82 -30.39
N PRO A 240 22.48 27.50 -29.39
CA PRO A 240 22.05 26.63 -28.30
C PRO A 240 20.87 27.26 -27.54
N LEU A 241 19.82 26.46 -27.29
CA LEU A 241 18.66 26.86 -26.49
C LEU A 241 19.12 27.30 -25.09
N LYS A 242 18.73 28.51 -24.68
CA LYS A 242 19.02 29.05 -23.36
C LYS A 242 17.75 29.59 -22.70
N PRO A 243 17.42 29.16 -21.46
CA PRO A 243 18.10 28.11 -20.67
C PRO A 243 18.01 26.73 -21.34
N GLU A 244 18.90 25.82 -20.95
CA GLU A 244 18.90 24.45 -21.45
C GLU A 244 17.55 23.75 -21.12
N PRO A 245 16.90 23.09 -22.10
CA PRO A 245 15.65 22.40 -21.85
C PRO A 245 15.80 21.25 -20.84
N ILE A 246 14.81 21.10 -19.96
CA ILE A 246 14.73 19.96 -19.03
C ILE A 246 14.14 18.77 -19.77
N ARG A 247 14.93 17.70 -19.92
CA ARG A 247 14.50 16.45 -20.57
C ARG A 247 13.84 15.50 -19.57
N LEU A 248 12.80 14.81 -20.02
CA LEU A 248 12.17 13.71 -19.27
C LEU A 248 12.90 12.40 -19.54
N THR A 249 13.12 11.60 -18.49
CA THR A 249 13.75 10.28 -18.61
C THR A 249 12.84 9.25 -19.32
N ASN A 250 11.54 9.29 -19.04
CA ASN A 250 10.55 8.34 -19.54
C ASN A 250 9.34 9.07 -20.13
N PRO A 251 9.49 9.81 -21.25
CA PRO A 251 8.36 10.51 -21.86
C PRO A 251 7.40 9.51 -22.50
N MET A 252 6.10 9.81 -22.47
CA MET A 252 5.07 8.96 -23.11
C MET A 252 5.16 8.99 -24.64
N THR A 253 5.75 10.04 -25.20
CA THR A 253 6.07 10.18 -26.63
C THR A 253 7.56 10.45 -26.78
N ALA A 254 8.20 9.81 -27.76
CA ALA A 254 9.63 9.96 -27.99
C ALA A 254 10.01 11.28 -28.69
N ASP A 255 9.02 11.95 -29.30
CA ASP A 255 9.17 13.21 -30.03
C ASP A 255 8.88 14.44 -29.15
#